data_AF-A0AAD8X7Q1-F1
#
_entry.id   AF-A0AAD8X7Q1-F1
#
_cell.length_a   1.000
_cell.length_b   1.000
_cell.length_c   1.000
_cell.angle_alpha   90.00
_cell.angle_beta   90.00
_cell.angle_gamma   90.00
#
_symmetry.space_group_name_H-M   'P 1'
#
loop_
_entity.id
_entity.type
_entity.pdbx_description
1 polymer ?
#
loop_
_entity_poly.entity_id
_entity_poly.type
_entity_poly.pdbx_seq_one_letter_code
_entity_poly.pdbx_strand_id
1 'polypeptide(L)'
;MPSAEGLWEADSAQSWFTAFASHTITKSGVDAILSEESLRLSVRDSFGNLWSSQNSPQPENQLGVVIMIHMLLRRKWDMVQYFSEAVHLKITYSHKLGGREAQQQQYLGSIPEYAEWRDYTCDCLDLLHWDAIGFIAQQSMFESPSILHLHLSRLLILAPVEALLRCAQTNAAGTSMDSLPHSIYASSEDRTTWHITILSWVREDRYKARLAVIHAGAILWHVRRFSSHPIVEPFAVFLAALTLWAFGNFGPRRENTCSSLTCSQHTERFPSGETPSTTGPSHCTDSSDTSSPAAGNTSINMNPSQNRRPASSRCEVSLTKRRMPRLLQLDRPLDDEFVQYFIRYGGNTQLFLEGVDDLCSEEGPAQILQETSRILIEQPMFWTISAGYAAQLDVISANTTCTTTEEL
;
A
#
# COMPACT_ATOMS: atom_id res chain seq x y z
N MET A 1 -15.89 -21.97 -16.37
CA MET A 1 -16.45 -23.14 -17.08
C MET A 1 -15.63 -24.35 -16.69
N PRO A 2 -16.21 -25.46 -16.22
CA PRO A 2 -15.50 -26.73 -16.28
C PRO A 2 -15.65 -27.24 -17.71
N SER A 3 -14.73 -26.85 -18.58
CA SER A 3 -14.60 -27.54 -19.86
C SER A 3 -14.13 -28.96 -19.53
N ALA A 4 -14.88 -29.98 -19.96
CA ALA A 4 -14.44 -31.37 -19.81
C ALA A 4 -13.03 -31.51 -20.42
N GLU A 5 -12.05 -31.94 -19.62
CA GLU A 5 -10.63 -31.99 -20.01
C GLU A 5 -10.43 -32.75 -21.34
N GLY A 6 -11.25 -33.77 -21.61
CA GLY A 6 -11.23 -34.53 -22.85
C GLY A 6 -11.52 -33.74 -24.14
N LEU A 7 -12.13 -32.54 -24.08
CA LEU A 7 -12.26 -31.66 -25.24
C LEU A 7 -10.94 -30.95 -25.58
N TRP A 8 -10.14 -30.64 -24.57
CA TRP A 8 -8.83 -29.99 -24.74
C TRP A 8 -7.71 -30.99 -25.04
N GLU A 9 -7.92 -32.26 -24.71
CA GLU A 9 -7.01 -33.37 -25.03
C GLU A 9 -7.22 -33.94 -26.46
N ALA A 10 -8.20 -33.41 -27.21
CA ALA A 10 -8.46 -33.89 -28.56
C ALA A 10 -7.34 -33.49 -29.54
N ASP A 11 -6.68 -34.49 -30.09
CA ASP A 11 -5.58 -34.40 -31.06
C ASP A 11 -6.03 -34.27 -32.52
N SER A 12 -7.34 -34.36 -32.78
CA SER A 12 -7.92 -34.27 -34.13
C SER A 12 -9.33 -33.69 -34.11
N ALA A 13 -9.76 -33.13 -35.24
CA ALA A 13 -11.14 -32.62 -35.38
C ALA A 13 -12.20 -33.71 -35.19
N GLN A 14 -11.90 -34.96 -35.58
CA GLN A 14 -12.82 -36.08 -35.43
C GLN A 14 -12.91 -36.56 -33.97
N SER A 15 -11.78 -36.61 -33.25
CA SER A 15 -11.76 -36.93 -31.81
C SER A 15 -12.47 -35.85 -30.99
N TRP A 16 -12.26 -34.57 -31.33
CA TRP A 16 -12.99 -33.45 -30.74
C TRP A 16 -14.49 -33.56 -30.98
N PHE A 17 -14.93 -33.81 -32.23
CA PHE A 17 -16.35 -33.92 -32.57
C PHE A 17 -17.03 -35.09 -31.86
N THR A 18 -16.33 -36.21 -31.69
CA THR A 18 -16.83 -37.39 -30.96
C THR A 18 -16.94 -37.12 -29.45
N ALA A 19 -15.94 -36.45 -28.87
CA ALA A 19 -15.97 -36.01 -27.48
C ALA A 19 -17.10 -34.99 -27.23
N PHE A 20 -17.28 -34.04 -28.15
CA PHE A 20 -18.35 -33.05 -28.09
C PHE A 20 -19.75 -33.67 -28.24
N ALA A 21 -19.93 -34.58 -29.20
CA ALA A 21 -21.21 -35.27 -29.42
C ALA A 21 -21.59 -36.20 -28.26
N SER A 22 -20.61 -36.86 -27.62
CA SER A 22 -20.85 -37.66 -26.40
C SER A 22 -21.18 -36.80 -25.18
N HIS A 23 -20.68 -35.56 -25.14
CA HIS A 23 -20.97 -34.55 -24.12
C HIS A 23 -22.11 -33.60 -24.51
N THR A 24 -23.04 -34.02 -25.39
CA THR A 24 -24.23 -33.22 -25.71
C THR A 24 -24.82 -32.71 -24.39
N ILE A 25 -24.70 -31.41 -24.14
CA ILE A 25 -25.18 -30.79 -22.90
C ILE A 25 -26.68 -31.06 -22.89
N THR A 26 -27.09 -32.05 -22.10
CA THR A 26 -28.51 -32.38 -21.96
C THR A 26 -29.22 -31.14 -21.41
N LYS A 27 -30.53 -30.96 -21.66
CA LYS A 27 -31.29 -29.87 -21.01
C LYS A 27 -31.03 -29.82 -19.49
N SER A 28 -30.89 -31.00 -18.87
CA SER A 28 -30.48 -31.17 -17.47
C SER A 28 -29.10 -30.58 -17.12
N GLY A 29 -28.13 -30.62 -18.04
CA GLY A 29 -26.82 -30.00 -17.85
C GLY A 29 -26.85 -28.49 -18.01
N VAL A 30 -27.63 -27.96 -18.96
CA VAL A 30 -27.86 -26.51 -19.10
C VAL A 30 -28.59 -25.97 -17.87
N ASP A 31 -29.65 -26.65 -17.42
CA ASP A 31 -30.42 -26.24 -16.24
C ASP A 31 -29.57 -26.31 -14.96
N ALA A 32 -28.67 -27.30 -14.84
CA ALA A 32 -27.72 -27.38 -13.73
C ALA A 32 -26.69 -26.25 -13.75
N ILE A 33 -26.13 -25.91 -14.92
CA ILE A 33 -25.20 -24.79 -15.08
C ILE A 33 -25.90 -23.47 -14.75
N LEU A 34 -27.11 -23.24 -15.29
CA LEU A 34 -27.88 -22.04 -15.01
C LEU A 34 -28.28 -21.95 -13.53
N SER A 35 -28.57 -23.09 -12.88
CA SER A 35 -28.84 -23.15 -11.45
C SER A 35 -27.59 -22.83 -10.63
N GLU A 36 -26.41 -23.37 -10.98
CA GLU A 36 -25.13 -23.05 -10.34
C GLU A 36 -24.75 -21.58 -10.56
N GLU A 37 -24.92 -21.07 -11.78
CA GLU A 37 -24.67 -19.67 -12.14
C GLU A 37 -25.64 -18.71 -11.42
N SER A 38 -26.89 -19.13 -11.19
CA SER A 38 -27.86 -18.34 -10.42
C SER A 38 -27.53 -18.22 -8.93
N LEU A 39 -26.71 -19.14 -8.40
CA LEU A 39 -26.24 -19.13 -7.02
C LEU A 39 -24.93 -18.33 -6.86
N ARG A 40 -24.17 -18.13 -7.94
CA ARG A 40 -22.94 -17.33 -7.91
C ARG A 40 -23.28 -15.84 -7.80
N LEU A 41 -22.69 -15.19 -6.80
CA LEU A 41 -22.75 -13.73 -6.69
C LEU A 41 -22.05 -13.11 -7.90
N SER A 42 -22.72 -12.14 -8.54
CA SER A 42 -22.07 -11.36 -9.58
C SER A 42 -20.94 -10.51 -8.98
N VAL A 43 -19.93 -10.17 -9.78
CA VAL A 43 -18.84 -9.27 -9.34
C VAL A 43 -19.40 -7.94 -8.81
N ARG A 44 -20.52 -7.47 -9.37
CA ARG A 44 -21.21 -6.26 -8.92
C ARG A 44 -21.81 -6.43 -7.53
N ASP A 45 -22.43 -7.56 -7.25
CA ASP A 45 -23.05 -7.85 -5.94
C ASP A 45 -21.98 -8.09 -4.88
N SER A 46 -20.94 -8.85 -5.20
CA SER A 46 -19.77 -9.04 -4.34
C SER A 46 -19.09 -7.71 -4.00
N PHE A 47 -18.93 -6.83 -4.99
CA PHE A 47 -18.44 -5.48 -4.77
C PHE A 47 -19.39 -4.63 -3.92
N GLY A 48 -20.70 -4.78 -4.10
CA GLY A 48 -21.71 -4.12 -3.27
C GLY A 48 -21.59 -4.50 -1.79
N ASN A 49 -21.37 -5.79 -1.51
CA ASN A 49 -21.17 -6.32 -0.17
C ASN A 49 -19.84 -5.85 0.44
N LEU A 50 -18.76 -5.92 -0.34
CA LEU A 50 -17.44 -5.39 0.06
C LEU A 50 -17.55 -3.91 0.42
N TRP A 51 -18.11 -3.10 -0.49
CA TRP A 51 -18.16 -1.65 -0.36
C TRP A 51 -19.16 -1.16 0.68
N SER A 52 -20.25 -1.88 0.95
CA SER A 52 -21.30 -1.37 1.87
C SER A 52 -21.19 -1.93 3.27
N SER A 53 -20.53 -3.08 3.43
CA SER A 53 -20.54 -3.83 4.70
C SER A 53 -19.15 -4.30 5.13
N GLN A 54 -18.09 -3.94 4.40
CA GLN A 54 -16.72 -4.39 4.68
C GLN A 54 -16.64 -5.91 4.90
N ASN A 55 -17.40 -6.65 4.08
CA ASN A 55 -17.41 -8.10 4.11
C ASN A 55 -16.46 -8.63 3.04
N SER A 56 -15.68 -9.64 3.42
CA SER A 56 -14.87 -10.43 2.49
C SER A 56 -15.77 -10.97 1.36
N PRO A 57 -15.48 -10.66 0.08
CA PRO A 57 -16.27 -11.16 -1.03
C PRO A 57 -15.98 -12.63 -1.36
N GLN A 58 -14.98 -13.27 -0.73
CA GLN A 58 -14.50 -14.63 -1.00
C GLN A 58 -14.51 -14.98 -2.50
N PRO A 59 -13.86 -14.15 -3.34
CA PRO A 59 -13.97 -14.31 -4.78
C PRO A 59 -13.35 -15.63 -5.22
N GLU A 60 -14.15 -16.48 -5.87
CA GLU A 60 -13.72 -17.79 -6.38
C GLU A 60 -12.67 -17.69 -7.48
N ASN A 61 -12.46 -16.49 -8.07
CA ASN A 61 -11.53 -16.29 -9.16
C ASN A 61 -10.76 -14.95 -9.09
N GLN A 62 -9.52 -15.00 -9.58
CA GLN A 62 -8.57 -13.88 -9.56
C GLN A 62 -8.98 -12.72 -10.48
N LEU A 63 -9.68 -13.01 -11.58
CA LEU A 63 -10.19 -11.97 -12.48
C LEU A 63 -11.22 -11.07 -11.78
N GLY A 64 -12.11 -11.66 -10.98
CA GLY A 64 -13.10 -10.95 -10.18
C GLY A 64 -12.44 -10.04 -9.15
N VAL A 65 -11.37 -10.49 -8.50
CA VAL A 65 -10.54 -9.67 -7.60
C VAL A 65 -10.00 -8.45 -8.35
N VAL A 66 -9.36 -8.65 -9.50
CA VAL A 66 -8.78 -7.58 -10.32
C VAL A 66 -9.87 -6.58 -10.75
N ILE A 67 -11.04 -7.07 -11.18
CA ILE A 67 -12.17 -6.19 -11.56
C ILE A 67 -12.64 -5.38 -10.34
N MET A 68 -12.81 -5.99 -9.16
CA MET A 68 -13.21 -5.27 -7.94
C MET A 68 -12.20 -4.20 -7.53
N ILE A 69 -10.90 -4.49 -7.66
CA ILE A 69 -9.83 -3.51 -7.45
C ILE A 69 -10.02 -2.32 -8.39
N HIS A 70 -10.24 -2.55 -9.69
CA HIS A 70 -10.48 -1.47 -10.65
C HIS A 70 -11.79 -0.72 -10.37
N MET A 71 -12.83 -1.36 -9.84
CA MET A 71 -14.06 -0.70 -9.40
C MET A 71 -13.82 0.21 -8.19
N LEU A 72 -13.01 -0.21 -7.22
CA LEU A 72 -12.56 0.64 -6.10
C LEU A 72 -11.77 1.85 -6.61
N LEU A 73 -10.80 1.61 -7.50
CA LEU A 73 -10.01 2.68 -8.11
C LEU A 73 -10.86 3.61 -8.97
N ARG A 74 -11.93 3.13 -9.62
CA ARG A 74 -12.84 4.01 -10.36
C ARG A 74 -13.51 5.02 -9.44
N ARG A 75 -13.96 4.58 -8.26
CA ARG A 75 -14.54 5.47 -7.25
C ARG A 75 -13.55 6.50 -6.71
N LYS A 76 -12.25 6.18 -6.68
CA LYS A 76 -11.20 7.17 -6.40
C LYS A 76 -11.29 8.36 -7.34
N TRP A 77 -11.38 8.13 -8.66
CA TRP A 77 -11.37 9.22 -9.62
C TRP A 77 -12.54 10.19 -9.43
N ASP A 78 -13.73 9.66 -9.16
CA ASP A 78 -14.92 10.48 -8.92
C ASP A 78 -14.73 11.38 -7.68
N MET A 79 -14.10 10.87 -6.61
CA MET A 79 -13.87 11.61 -5.36
C MET A 79 -12.68 12.59 -5.46
N VAL A 80 -11.57 12.20 -6.10
CA VAL A 80 -10.43 13.10 -6.32
C VAL A 80 -10.88 14.27 -7.18
N GLN A 81 -11.63 14.03 -8.25
CA GLN A 81 -12.17 15.11 -9.07
C GLN A 81 -13.09 16.02 -8.24
N TYR A 82 -14.01 15.44 -7.46
CA TYR A 82 -14.90 16.19 -6.57
C TYR A 82 -14.14 17.08 -5.57
N PHE A 83 -13.17 16.53 -4.84
CA PHE A 83 -12.42 17.28 -3.84
C PHE A 83 -11.41 18.25 -4.45
N SER A 84 -10.75 17.90 -5.56
CA SER A 84 -9.87 18.82 -6.29
C SER A 84 -10.62 20.02 -6.84
N GLU A 85 -11.82 19.82 -7.39
CA GLU A 85 -12.70 20.92 -7.82
C GLU A 85 -13.18 21.76 -6.62
N ALA A 86 -13.55 21.13 -5.50
CA ALA A 86 -13.96 21.83 -4.28
C ALA A 86 -12.84 22.69 -3.67
N VAL A 87 -11.60 22.16 -3.62
CA VAL A 87 -10.40 22.87 -3.19
C VAL A 87 -10.10 24.06 -4.11
N HIS A 88 -10.16 23.84 -5.43
CA HIS A 88 -9.90 24.89 -6.41
C HIS A 88 -10.94 26.03 -6.33
N LEU A 89 -12.20 25.70 -6.07
CA LEU A 89 -13.28 26.67 -5.93
C LEU A 89 -13.29 27.39 -4.57
N LYS A 90 -12.34 27.10 -3.66
CA LYS A 90 -12.33 27.59 -2.27
C LYS A 90 -13.70 27.41 -1.59
N ILE A 91 -14.45 26.36 -1.97
CA ILE A 91 -15.77 26.10 -1.41
C ILE A 91 -15.55 25.75 0.05
N THR A 92 -15.93 26.70 0.89
CA THR A 92 -15.62 26.71 2.30
C THR A 92 -16.45 25.63 3.00
N TYR A 93 -15.84 24.49 3.31
CA TYR A 93 -16.35 23.63 4.39
C TYR A 93 -16.08 24.36 5.72
N SER A 94 -17.03 25.22 6.05
CA SER A 94 -17.27 25.96 7.30
C SER A 94 -16.22 26.95 7.84
N HIS A 95 -16.63 28.22 7.80
CA HIS A 95 -16.46 29.28 8.81
C HIS A 95 -15.13 29.42 9.55
N LYS A 96 -14.45 30.53 9.22
CA LYS A 96 -13.27 31.14 9.86
C LYS A 96 -12.03 30.26 9.66
N LEU A 97 -11.02 30.71 8.93
CA LEU A 97 -9.62 30.47 9.30
C LEU A 97 -8.63 31.23 8.41
N GLY A 98 -7.51 31.62 9.02
CA GLY A 98 -6.46 32.47 8.44
C GLY A 98 -5.50 31.73 7.50
N GLY A 99 -4.57 32.48 6.89
CA GLY A 99 -3.77 32.04 5.73
C GLY A 99 -2.86 30.82 5.90
N ARG A 100 -2.68 30.26 7.10
CA ARG A 100 -1.89 29.05 7.34
C ARG A 100 -2.65 27.75 7.00
N GLU A 101 -3.99 27.79 7.07
CA GLU A 101 -4.83 26.64 6.75
C GLU A 101 -5.18 26.55 5.26
N ALA A 102 -5.12 27.67 4.53
CA ALA A 102 -5.29 27.68 3.08
C ALA A 102 -4.19 26.89 2.35
N GLN A 103 -2.98 26.81 2.92
CA GLN A 103 -1.89 25.97 2.40
C GLN A 103 -2.10 24.49 2.74
N GLN A 104 -2.67 24.18 3.91
CA GLN A 104 -2.97 22.82 4.31
C GLN A 104 -4.03 22.19 3.39
N GLN A 105 -5.05 22.97 2.99
CA GLN A 105 -6.09 22.57 2.03
C GLN A 105 -5.57 22.21 0.61
N GLN A 106 -4.30 22.47 0.30
CA GLN A 106 -3.71 22.13 -0.99
C GLN A 106 -3.34 20.63 -1.09
N TYR A 107 -3.20 19.93 0.04
CA TYR A 107 -2.94 18.50 0.09
C TYR A 107 -4.24 17.73 0.39
N LEU A 108 -4.75 16.93 -0.56
CA LEU A 108 -6.01 16.20 -0.39
C LEU A 108 -6.07 15.36 0.89
N GLY A 109 -4.95 14.76 1.31
CA GLY A 109 -4.89 13.95 2.53
C GLY A 109 -5.12 14.72 3.83
N SER A 110 -5.10 16.07 3.80
CA SER A 110 -5.46 16.88 4.97
C SER A 110 -6.97 17.10 5.10
N ILE A 111 -7.76 16.78 4.07
CA ILE A 111 -9.21 16.93 4.09
C ILE A 111 -9.79 15.71 4.82
N PRO A 112 -10.48 15.89 5.97
CA PRO A 112 -10.95 14.77 6.79
C PRO A 112 -11.81 13.77 6.02
N GLU A 113 -12.73 14.23 5.17
CA GLU A 113 -13.63 13.40 4.39
C GLU A 113 -12.88 12.57 3.33
N TYR A 114 -11.84 13.16 2.71
CA TYR A 114 -10.97 12.43 1.80
C TYR A 114 -10.13 11.39 2.55
N ALA A 115 -9.60 11.75 3.73
CA ALA A 115 -8.83 10.83 4.56
C ALA A 115 -9.67 9.63 5.03
N GLU A 116 -10.91 9.85 5.46
CA GLU A 116 -11.86 8.80 5.83
C GLU A 116 -12.17 7.89 4.63
N TRP A 117 -12.48 8.47 3.46
CA TRP A 117 -12.72 7.69 2.24
C TRP A 117 -11.49 6.85 1.82
N ARG A 118 -10.30 7.44 1.92
CA ARG A 118 -9.03 6.78 1.59
C ARG A 118 -8.81 5.57 2.50
N ASP A 119 -9.08 5.73 3.79
CA ASP A 119 -8.91 4.69 4.80
C ASP A 119 -9.93 3.56 4.60
N TYR A 120 -11.19 3.93 4.36
CA TYR A 120 -12.25 2.98 4.00
C TYR A 120 -11.92 2.14 2.75
N THR A 121 -11.32 2.78 1.75
CA THR A 121 -10.92 2.09 0.52
C THR A 121 -9.74 1.15 0.77
N CYS A 122 -8.79 1.53 1.64
CA CYS A 122 -7.70 0.65 2.05
C CYS A 122 -8.23 -0.57 2.83
N ASP A 123 -9.20 -0.40 3.72
CA ASP A 123 -9.85 -1.51 4.44
C ASP A 123 -10.48 -2.51 3.46
N CYS A 124 -11.13 -2.02 2.40
CA CYS A 124 -11.66 -2.88 1.33
C CYS A 124 -10.55 -3.66 0.60
N LEU A 125 -9.41 -3.01 0.34
CA LEU A 125 -8.27 -3.67 -0.28
C LEU A 125 -7.59 -4.69 0.66
N ASP A 126 -7.63 -4.47 1.97
CA ASP A 126 -7.10 -5.40 2.98
C ASP A 126 -7.93 -6.68 3.02
N LEU A 127 -9.28 -6.57 2.97
CA LEU A 127 -10.16 -7.73 2.84
C LEU A 127 -9.84 -8.55 1.58
N LEU A 128 -9.72 -7.88 0.42
CA LEU A 128 -9.36 -8.56 -0.82
C LEU A 128 -7.97 -9.21 -0.75
N HIS A 129 -7.04 -8.61 -0.01
CA HIS A 129 -5.69 -9.12 0.14
C HIS A 129 -5.63 -10.33 1.07
N TRP A 130 -6.35 -10.30 2.20
CA TRP A 130 -6.49 -11.46 3.07
C TRP A 130 -7.14 -12.64 2.36
N ASP A 131 -8.18 -12.39 1.55
CA ASP A 131 -8.79 -13.42 0.71
C ASP A 131 -7.79 -14.02 -0.28
N ALA A 132 -7.03 -13.17 -0.97
CA ALA A 132 -6.02 -13.61 -1.94
C ALA A 132 -4.90 -14.44 -1.28
N ILE A 133 -4.40 -14.02 -0.12
CA ILE A 133 -3.39 -14.78 0.66
C ILE A 133 -3.99 -16.10 1.15
N GLY A 134 -5.22 -16.10 1.66
CA GLY A 134 -5.92 -17.30 2.09
C GLY A 134 -6.06 -18.33 0.97
N PHE A 135 -6.41 -17.87 -0.23
CA PHE A 135 -6.47 -18.71 -1.43
C PHE A 135 -5.10 -19.29 -1.80
N ILE A 136 -4.04 -18.48 -1.79
CA ILE A 136 -2.67 -18.91 -2.09
C ILE A 136 -2.21 -20.00 -1.09
N ALA A 137 -2.46 -19.79 0.20
CA ALA A 137 -2.09 -20.71 1.27
C ALA A 137 -2.75 -22.10 1.11
N GLN A 138 -3.97 -22.14 0.57
CA GLN A 138 -4.70 -23.39 0.33
C GLN A 138 -4.19 -24.18 -0.89
N GLN A 139 -3.63 -23.50 -1.90
CA GLN A 139 -3.26 -24.14 -3.18
C GLN A 139 -1.76 -24.40 -3.36
N SER A 140 -0.92 -24.15 -2.35
CA SER A 140 0.55 -24.29 -2.42
C SER A 140 1.21 -23.52 -3.58
N MET A 141 0.53 -22.49 -4.10
CA MET A 141 0.93 -21.77 -5.30
C MET A 141 1.77 -20.52 -5.00
N PHE A 142 2.46 -20.07 -6.04
CA PHE A 142 3.15 -18.77 -6.15
C PHE A 142 2.16 -17.60 -5.97
N GLU A 143 2.65 -16.39 -5.65
CA GLU A 143 1.78 -15.21 -5.57
C GLU A 143 1.02 -14.99 -6.87
N SER A 144 -0.30 -14.78 -6.78
CA SER A 144 -1.16 -14.50 -7.92
C SER A 144 -0.88 -13.11 -8.51
N PRO A 145 -1.11 -12.87 -9.82
CA PRO A 145 -1.03 -11.54 -10.42
C PRO A 145 -1.89 -10.49 -9.69
N SER A 146 -2.97 -10.90 -9.01
CA SER A 146 -3.81 -9.99 -8.21
C SER A 146 -3.06 -9.33 -7.05
N ILE A 147 -2.01 -9.95 -6.52
CA ILE A 147 -1.16 -9.39 -5.44
C ILE A 147 -0.45 -8.12 -5.91
N LEU A 148 0.09 -8.12 -7.14
CA LEU A 148 0.67 -6.93 -7.76
C LEU A 148 -0.37 -5.81 -7.88
N HIS A 149 -1.58 -6.13 -8.36
CA HIS A 149 -2.67 -5.16 -8.48
C HIS A 149 -3.09 -4.59 -7.12
N LEU A 150 -3.11 -5.42 -6.08
CA LEU A 150 -3.43 -5.00 -4.70
C LEU A 150 -2.40 -4.02 -4.15
N HIS A 151 -1.10 -4.27 -4.35
CA HIS A 151 -0.06 -3.34 -3.91
C HIS A 151 -0.02 -2.06 -4.74
N LEU A 152 -0.13 -2.16 -6.07
CA LEU A 152 -0.21 -1.01 -6.95
C LEU A 152 -1.40 -0.11 -6.59
N SER A 153 -2.56 -0.69 -6.31
CA SER A 153 -3.76 0.07 -5.94
C SER A 153 -3.57 0.85 -4.65
N ARG A 154 -2.86 0.27 -3.68
CA ARG A 154 -2.50 0.98 -2.45
C ARG A 154 -1.53 2.12 -2.74
N LEU A 155 -0.54 1.96 -3.62
CA LEU A 155 0.28 3.10 -4.05
C LEU A 155 -0.54 4.21 -4.69
N LEU A 156 -1.46 3.84 -5.60
CA LEU A 156 -2.33 4.80 -6.26
C LEU A 156 -3.20 5.58 -5.26
N ILE A 157 -3.57 4.99 -4.12
CA ILE A 157 -4.44 5.61 -3.12
C ILE A 157 -3.65 6.38 -2.04
N LEU A 158 -2.49 5.86 -1.63
CA LEU A 158 -1.71 6.37 -0.49
C LEU A 158 -0.65 7.39 -0.88
N ALA A 159 -0.10 7.33 -2.09
CA ALA A 159 0.94 8.23 -2.56
C ALA A 159 0.35 9.40 -3.37
N PRO A 160 0.98 10.59 -3.35
CA PRO A 160 0.55 11.73 -4.17
C PRO A 160 1.04 11.55 -5.62
N VAL A 161 0.49 10.55 -6.33
CA VAL A 161 0.97 10.08 -7.64
C VAL A 161 1.18 11.22 -8.64
N GLU A 162 0.22 12.15 -8.76
CA GLU A 162 0.35 13.29 -9.67
C GLU A 162 1.57 14.16 -9.32
N ALA A 163 1.80 14.44 -8.04
CA ALA A 163 2.95 15.21 -7.59
C ALA A 163 4.27 14.44 -7.81
N LEU A 164 4.28 13.12 -7.59
CA LEU A 164 5.45 12.27 -7.87
C LEU A 164 5.81 12.27 -9.36
N LEU A 165 4.82 12.11 -10.25
CA LEU A 165 5.02 12.13 -11.69
C LEU A 165 5.51 13.49 -12.18
N ARG A 166 4.92 14.59 -11.66
CA ARG A 166 5.39 15.96 -11.96
C ARG A 166 6.81 16.21 -11.48
N CYS A 167 7.13 15.79 -10.26
CA CYS A 167 8.49 15.88 -9.71
C CYS A 167 9.48 15.14 -10.61
N ALA A 168 9.14 13.91 -11.02
CA ALA A 168 9.94 13.10 -11.95
C ALA A 168 10.13 13.81 -13.30
N GLN A 169 9.06 14.37 -13.88
CA GLN A 169 9.13 15.13 -15.14
C GLN A 169 10.03 16.37 -15.03
N THR A 170 9.93 17.13 -13.94
CA THR A 170 10.80 18.30 -13.73
C THR A 170 12.27 17.92 -13.57
N ASN A 171 12.54 16.78 -12.92
CA ASN A 171 13.90 16.26 -12.79
C ASN A 171 14.40 15.53 -14.05
N ALA A 172 13.53 15.25 -15.03
CA ALA A 172 13.89 14.67 -16.32
C ALA A 172 13.82 15.68 -17.49
N ALA A 173 13.77 16.98 -17.19
CA ALA A 173 13.62 18.05 -18.17
C ALA A 173 14.75 18.02 -19.22
N GLY A 174 14.38 18.05 -20.51
CA GLY A 174 15.31 18.00 -21.65
C GLY A 174 15.25 16.71 -22.48
N THR A 175 14.51 15.71 -22.03
CA THR A 175 14.32 14.42 -22.73
C THR A 175 12.90 14.34 -23.30
N SER A 176 12.72 13.93 -24.56
CA SER A 176 11.39 13.72 -25.15
C SER A 176 10.73 12.50 -24.50
N MET A 177 9.89 12.76 -23.50
CA MET A 177 9.19 11.77 -22.68
C MET A 177 7.67 11.78 -22.93
N ASP A 178 7.23 12.44 -24.01
CA ASP A 178 5.83 12.62 -24.40
C ASP A 178 5.14 11.30 -24.80
N SER A 179 5.88 10.19 -24.88
CA SER A 179 5.39 8.87 -25.30
C SER A 179 4.99 7.92 -24.17
N LEU A 180 5.19 8.28 -22.89
CA LEU A 180 4.79 7.40 -21.78
C LEU A 180 3.29 7.52 -21.46
N PRO A 181 2.61 6.42 -21.09
CA PRO A 181 1.14 6.43 -20.88
C PRO A 181 0.65 7.47 -19.87
N HIS A 182 1.42 7.73 -18.81
CA HIS A 182 1.04 8.70 -17.78
C HIS A 182 1.12 10.16 -18.27
N SER A 183 1.90 10.45 -19.31
CA SER A 183 2.02 11.79 -19.91
C SER A 183 0.72 12.27 -20.55
N ILE A 184 -0.18 11.35 -20.94
CA ILE A 184 -1.51 11.67 -21.50
C ILE A 184 -2.37 12.49 -20.52
N TYR A 185 -2.16 12.29 -19.21
CA TYR A 185 -2.94 12.92 -18.16
C TYR A 185 -2.23 14.12 -17.51
N ALA A 186 -1.03 14.49 -17.99
CA ALA A 186 -0.28 15.61 -17.45
C ALA A 186 -1.00 16.94 -17.79
N SER A 187 -1.62 17.56 -16.77
CA SER A 187 -2.22 18.90 -16.91
C SER A 187 -1.13 19.98 -16.93
N SER A 188 -1.33 21.04 -17.71
CA SER A 188 -0.37 22.15 -17.86
C SER A 188 -0.32 23.14 -16.69
N GLU A 189 -0.93 22.83 -15.55
CA GLU A 189 -1.06 23.77 -14.44
C GLU A 189 -0.04 23.57 -13.31
N ASP A 190 0.72 24.64 -13.12
CA ASP A 190 1.55 25.10 -12.00
C ASP A 190 2.68 24.19 -11.48
N ARG A 191 3.91 24.57 -11.82
CA ARG A 191 5.18 23.90 -11.47
C ARG A 191 5.50 23.94 -9.97
N THR A 192 4.79 24.74 -9.20
CA THR A 192 5.15 25.15 -7.83
C THR A 192 4.49 24.36 -6.71
N THR A 193 3.57 23.44 -7.02
CA THR A 193 2.72 22.79 -6.00
C THR A 193 3.18 21.39 -5.61
N TRP A 194 3.82 20.64 -6.52
CA TRP A 194 4.20 19.24 -6.27
C TRP A 194 5.14 19.09 -5.06
N HIS A 195 6.06 20.04 -4.87
CA HIS A 195 7.04 20.00 -3.79
C HIS A 195 6.37 20.12 -2.42
N ILE A 196 5.39 21.03 -2.30
CA ILE A 196 4.60 21.20 -1.08
C ILE A 196 3.78 19.94 -0.81
N THR A 197 3.14 19.37 -1.84
CA THR A 197 2.34 18.13 -1.72
C THR A 197 3.19 16.95 -1.24
N ILE A 198 4.39 16.74 -1.80
CA ILE A 198 5.29 15.65 -1.37
C ILE A 198 5.77 15.87 0.06
N LEU A 199 6.13 17.11 0.43
CA LEU A 199 6.54 17.43 1.80
C LEU A 199 5.42 17.19 2.82
N SER A 200 4.19 17.64 2.54
CA SER A 200 3.03 17.37 3.40
C SER A 200 2.75 15.87 3.51
N TRP A 201 2.84 15.12 2.41
CA TRP A 201 2.69 13.66 2.44
C TRP A 201 3.73 12.98 3.34
N VAL A 202 5.01 13.32 3.19
CA VAL A 202 6.09 12.67 3.95
C VAL A 202 6.12 13.09 5.42
N ARG A 203 5.87 14.37 5.73
CA ARG A 203 6.06 14.94 7.07
C ARG A 203 4.78 14.97 7.90
N GLU A 204 3.68 15.38 7.29
CA GLU A 204 2.40 15.57 7.99
C GLU A 204 1.55 14.29 7.93
N ASP A 205 1.44 13.67 6.75
CA ASP A 205 0.73 12.40 6.53
C ASP A 205 1.66 11.17 6.61
N ARG A 206 2.63 11.26 7.52
CA ARG A 206 3.76 10.33 7.67
C ARG A 206 3.35 8.86 7.77
N TYR A 207 2.18 8.57 8.35
CA TYR A 207 1.68 7.20 8.49
C TYR A 207 1.34 6.59 7.12
N LYS A 208 0.70 7.37 6.24
CA LYS A 208 0.32 6.92 4.90
C LYS A 208 1.52 6.91 3.97
N ALA A 209 2.46 7.84 4.14
CA ALA A 209 3.74 7.79 3.43
C ALA A 209 4.54 6.52 3.75
N ARG A 210 4.68 6.17 5.03
CA ARG A 210 5.36 4.93 5.44
C ARG A 210 4.61 3.68 4.97
N LEU A 211 3.28 3.67 5.00
CA LEU A 211 2.49 2.55 4.47
C LEU A 211 2.69 2.40 2.95
N ALA A 212 2.75 3.49 2.19
CA ALA A 212 3.07 3.46 0.77
C ALA A 212 4.47 2.90 0.51
N VAL A 213 5.47 3.27 1.31
CA VAL A 213 6.84 2.71 1.23
C VAL A 213 6.85 1.19 1.40
N ILE A 214 6.07 0.64 2.34
CA ILE A 214 5.91 -0.81 2.52
C ILE A 214 5.34 -1.46 1.26
N HIS A 215 4.30 -0.87 0.66
CA HIS A 215 3.70 -1.43 -0.57
C HIS A 215 4.59 -1.27 -1.80
N ALA A 216 5.41 -0.22 -1.88
CA ALA A 216 6.41 -0.08 -2.93
C ALA A 216 7.47 -1.19 -2.82
N GLY A 217 7.96 -1.47 -1.61
CA GLY A 217 8.84 -2.61 -1.35
C GLY A 217 8.19 -3.95 -1.72
N ALA A 218 6.92 -4.15 -1.38
CA ALA A 218 6.17 -5.35 -1.72
C ALA A 218 6.01 -5.56 -3.24
N ILE A 219 5.82 -4.49 -4.02
CA ILE A 219 5.83 -4.58 -5.50
C ILE A 219 7.18 -5.10 -6.00
N LEU A 220 8.29 -4.55 -5.49
CA LEU A 220 9.63 -4.98 -5.92
C LEU A 220 9.93 -6.43 -5.48
N TRP A 221 9.45 -6.85 -4.30
CA TRP A 221 9.50 -8.25 -3.88
C TRP A 221 8.74 -9.16 -4.85
N HIS A 222 7.50 -8.78 -5.19
CA HIS A 222 6.62 -9.55 -6.07
C HIS A 222 7.25 -9.72 -7.46
N VAL A 223 7.66 -8.62 -8.10
CA VAL A 223 8.20 -8.63 -9.46
C VAL A 223 9.47 -9.47 -9.56
N ARG A 224 10.35 -9.43 -8.56
CA ARG A 224 11.59 -10.24 -8.59
C ARG A 224 11.37 -11.75 -8.50
N ARG A 225 10.21 -12.21 -8.01
CA ARG A 225 9.98 -13.64 -7.68
C ARG A 225 8.80 -14.27 -8.40
N PHE A 226 7.78 -13.48 -8.67
CA PHE A 226 6.47 -13.94 -9.10
C PHE A 226 5.97 -13.16 -10.33
N SER A 227 6.85 -12.39 -11.00
CA SER A 227 6.48 -11.67 -12.21
C SER A 227 5.80 -12.60 -13.22
N SER A 228 4.61 -12.16 -13.64
CA SER A 228 3.83 -12.77 -14.72
C SER A 228 3.78 -11.87 -15.94
N HIS A 229 4.53 -10.77 -15.93
CA HIS A 229 4.65 -9.79 -17.00
C HIS A 229 3.31 -9.21 -17.51
N PRO A 230 2.32 -8.85 -16.66
CA PRO A 230 1.14 -8.12 -17.11
C PRO A 230 1.55 -6.71 -17.57
N ILE A 231 0.76 -6.11 -18.47
CA ILE A 231 1.00 -4.76 -19.00
C ILE A 231 1.12 -3.67 -17.92
N VAL A 232 0.56 -3.91 -16.74
CA VAL A 232 0.59 -2.97 -15.61
C VAL A 232 1.90 -3.02 -14.83
N GLU A 233 2.66 -4.11 -14.94
CA GLU A 233 3.87 -4.34 -14.15
C GLU A 233 4.96 -3.28 -14.36
N PRO A 234 5.29 -2.85 -15.58
CA PRO A 234 6.29 -1.80 -15.78
C PRO A 234 5.90 -0.48 -15.08
N PHE A 235 4.61 -0.13 -15.12
CA PHE A 235 4.12 1.04 -14.41
C PHE A 235 4.15 0.85 -12.89
N ALA A 236 3.88 -0.36 -12.40
CA ALA A 236 3.94 -0.66 -10.97
C ALA A 236 5.37 -0.50 -10.43
N VAL A 237 6.37 -1.03 -11.13
CA VAL A 237 7.79 -0.89 -10.79
C VAL A 237 8.21 0.58 -10.84
N PHE A 238 7.83 1.30 -11.90
CA PHE A 238 8.11 2.72 -12.05
C PHE A 238 7.52 3.56 -10.91
N LEU A 239 6.25 3.34 -10.56
CA LEU A 239 5.61 4.08 -9.48
C LEU A 239 6.18 3.72 -8.10
N ALA A 240 6.56 2.46 -7.89
CA ALA A 240 7.28 2.04 -6.68
C ALA A 240 8.63 2.76 -6.56
N ALA A 241 9.38 2.87 -7.66
CA ALA A 241 10.64 3.61 -7.73
C ALA A 241 10.46 5.08 -7.33
N LEU A 242 9.50 5.78 -7.95
CA LEU A 242 9.23 7.19 -7.63
C LEU A 242 8.77 7.39 -6.18
N THR A 243 7.97 6.46 -5.65
CA THR A 243 7.50 6.50 -4.26
C THR A 243 8.69 6.40 -3.29
N LEU A 244 9.58 5.44 -3.50
CA LEU A 244 10.76 5.22 -2.67
C LEU A 244 11.78 6.35 -2.82
N TRP A 245 12.05 6.80 -4.05
CA TRP A 245 12.94 7.93 -4.34
C TRP A 245 12.47 9.23 -3.68
N ALA A 246 11.18 9.56 -3.78
CA ALA A 246 10.64 10.74 -3.11
C ALA A 246 10.70 10.59 -1.59
N PHE A 247 10.35 9.43 -1.04
CA PHE A 247 10.46 9.21 0.39
C PHE A 247 11.92 9.33 0.90
N GLY A 248 12.89 8.78 0.18
CA GLY A 248 14.31 8.90 0.53
C GLY A 248 14.83 10.34 0.46
N ASN A 249 14.37 11.14 -0.52
CA ASN A 249 14.81 12.53 -0.67
C ASN A 249 14.18 13.50 0.33
N PHE A 250 12.88 13.37 0.57
CA PHE A 250 12.08 14.32 1.36
C PHE A 250 11.82 13.83 2.79
N GLY A 251 12.18 12.57 3.07
CA GLY A 251 12.07 11.90 4.36
C GLY A 251 12.97 12.46 5.45
N PRO A 252 12.88 11.88 6.66
CA PRO A 252 13.79 12.22 7.74
C PRO A 252 15.22 11.89 7.32
N ARG A 253 16.04 12.92 7.07
CA ARG A 253 17.49 12.74 6.91
C ARG A 253 18.08 12.48 8.28
N ARG A 254 18.96 11.48 8.35
CA ARG A 254 19.70 11.19 9.55
C ARG A 254 20.90 12.13 9.60
N GLU A 255 20.97 12.95 10.63
CA GLU A 255 22.23 13.63 10.94
C GLU A 255 23.26 12.54 11.27
N ASN A 256 24.43 12.62 10.65
CA ASN A 256 25.57 11.73 10.90
C ASN A 256 26.14 11.95 12.31
N THR A 257 25.35 11.73 13.36
CA THR A 257 25.92 11.51 14.68
C THR A 257 26.45 10.09 14.68
N CYS A 258 27.73 9.97 14.36
CA CYS A 258 28.53 8.80 14.71
C CYS A 258 28.32 8.53 16.20
N SER A 259 27.46 7.56 16.50
CA SER A 259 27.26 7.06 17.84
C SER A 259 27.17 5.56 17.68
N SER A 260 28.26 4.94 18.12
CA SER A 260 28.47 3.52 18.32
C SER A 260 27.19 2.76 18.63
N LEU A 261 27.20 1.47 18.26
CA LEU A 261 26.25 0.42 18.63
C LEU A 261 26.11 0.23 20.15
N THR A 262 25.79 1.28 20.91
CA THR A 262 25.51 1.24 22.34
C THR A 262 24.04 1.54 22.55
N CYS A 263 23.41 0.60 23.24
CA CYS A 263 22.08 0.72 23.82
C CYS A 263 21.97 2.02 24.62
N SER A 264 21.41 3.07 24.03
CA SER A 264 20.98 4.25 24.78
C SER A 264 19.50 4.47 24.52
N GLN A 265 18.75 4.29 25.60
CA GLN A 265 17.32 4.56 25.71
C GLN A 265 17.10 6.03 25.37
N HIS A 266 16.45 6.31 24.25
CA HIS A 266 16.02 7.66 23.91
C HIS A 266 14.51 7.73 24.12
N THR A 267 14.13 8.20 25.30
CA THR A 267 12.77 8.64 25.62
C THR A 267 12.56 9.97 24.93
N GLU A 268 11.72 10.02 23.89
CA GLU A 268 11.26 11.31 23.37
C GLU A 268 10.40 12.00 24.44
N ARG A 269 10.79 13.24 24.77
CA ARG A 269 10.19 14.04 25.83
C ARG A 269 9.04 14.85 25.24
N PHE A 270 7.81 14.53 25.61
CA PHE A 270 6.64 15.37 25.32
C PHE A 270 6.55 16.53 26.33
N PRO A 271 6.02 17.70 25.94
CA PRO A 271 5.70 18.77 26.87
C PRO A 271 4.36 18.44 27.54
N SER A 272 4.40 18.18 28.85
CA SER A 272 3.19 18.12 29.67
C SER A 272 3.37 19.08 30.83
N GLY A 273 2.58 20.14 30.83
CA GLY A 273 2.31 20.91 32.03
C GLY A 273 1.60 20.05 33.07
N GLU A 274 1.65 20.55 34.31
CA GLU A 274 1.01 20.02 35.52
C GLU A 274 1.85 19.01 36.33
N THR A 275 2.63 19.57 37.27
CA THR A 275 3.09 18.93 38.50
C THR A 275 1.91 18.49 39.38
N PRO A 276 2.01 17.37 40.12
CA PRO A 276 2.39 17.51 41.53
C PRO A 276 3.24 16.37 42.15
N SER A 277 4.16 16.81 43.02
CA SER A 277 4.65 16.23 44.29
C SER A 277 4.94 14.72 44.44
N THR A 278 6.25 14.43 44.44
CA THR A 278 7.03 13.69 45.45
C THR A 278 6.30 12.86 46.52
N THR A 279 6.46 11.55 46.50
CA THR A 279 6.81 10.72 47.69
C THR A 279 7.43 9.38 47.24
N GLY A 280 8.42 8.92 47.98
CA GLY A 280 9.46 7.96 47.58
C GLY A 280 9.08 6.46 47.53
N PRO A 281 10.09 5.60 47.36
CA PRO A 281 9.94 4.25 46.81
C PRO A 281 9.73 3.18 47.89
N SER A 282 8.96 2.15 47.56
CA SER A 282 8.95 0.88 48.29
C SER A 282 9.16 -0.30 47.35
N HIS A 283 9.99 -1.22 47.84
CA HIS A 283 10.70 -2.28 47.17
C HIS A 283 9.98 -3.63 47.38
N CYS A 284 10.31 -4.62 46.53
CA CYS A 284 10.09 -6.08 46.69
C CYS A 284 8.64 -6.57 46.50
N THR A 285 8.33 -7.72 45.87
CA THR A 285 9.11 -8.96 45.71
C THR A 285 8.49 -9.83 44.61
N ASP A 286 9.34 -10.59 43.92
CA ASP A 286 9.00 -11.75 43.09
C ASP A 286 8.13 -12.77 43.82
N SER A 287 7.22 -13.41 43.08
CA SER A 287 6.93 -14.85 43.20
C SER A 287 6.19 -15.32 41.94
N SER A 288 6.90 -16.15 41.17
CA SER A 288 6.37 -17.11 40.21
C SER A 288 5.30 -18.01 40.84
N ASP A 289 4.25 -18.36 40.08
CA ASP A 289 3.89 -19.76 39.89
C ASP A 289 2.86 -19.97 38.75
N THR A 290 3.23 -20.94 37.93
CA THR A 290 2.51 -21.64 36.86
C THR A 290 1.29 -22.40 37.36
N SER A 291 0.17 -22.36 36.62
CA SER A 291 -0.58 -23.53 36.10
C SER A 291 -2.02 -23.19 35.68
N SER A 292 -2.41 -23.62 34.47
CA SER A 292 -3.78 -23.98 34.08
C SER A 292 -3.91 -25.52 34.17
N PRO A 293 -5.03 -26.21 33.85
CA PRO A 293 -6.39 -25.76 33.43
C PRO A 293 -7.55 -26.52 34.15
N ALA A 294 -8.81 -26.13 33.92
CA ALA A 294 -9.96 -27.02 33.60
C ALA A 294 -11.34 -26.38 33.86
N ALA A 295 -12.31 -26.83 33.09
CA ALA A 295 -13.68 -26.33 32.91
C ALA A 295 -14.69 -26.71 34.01
N GLY A 296 -15.84 -26.01 34.05
CA GLY A 296 -17.05 -26.45 34.76
C GLY A 296 -18.11 -25.35 34.95
N ASN A 297 -19.26 -25.54 34.29
CA ASN A 297 -20.47 -24.69 34.30
C ASN A 297 -21.06 -24.42 35.70
N THR A 298 -21.83 -23.32 35.87
CA THR A 298 -23.28 -23.30 36.27
C THR A 298 -23.81 -21.85 36.36
N SER A 299 -25.13 -21.75 36.24
CA SER A 299 -26.07 -20.72 35.78
C SER A 299 -26.53 -19.58 36.72
N ILE A 300 -26.95 -18.48 36.07
CA ILE A 300 -28.08 -17.54 36.34
C ILE A 300 -28.04 -16.62 37.59
N ASN A 301 -27.99 -15.29 37.37
CA ASN A 301 -29.09 -14.37 37.73
C ASN A 301 -29.00 -12.99 37.03
N MET A 302 -30.15 -12.48 36.58
CA MET A 302 -30.42 -11.10 36.09
C MET A 302 -30.61 -10.19 37.34
N ASN A 303 -30.41 -8.87 37.39
CA ASN A 303 -30.64 -7.75 36.47
C ASN A 303 -29.99 -6.45 37.06
N PRO A 304 -30.26 -5.20 36.62
CA PRO A 304 -29.27 -4.35 35.97
C PRO A 304 -28.95 -3.03 36.71
N SER A 305 -27.79 -2.42 36.42
CA SER A 305 -27.59 -0.97 36.26
C SER A 305 -26.11 -0.59 36.41
N GLN A 306 -25.74 0.50 35.71
CA GLN A 306 -24.54 1.34 35.87
C GLN A 306 -23.41 1.17 34.83
N ASN A 307 -23.37 2.18 33.95
CA ASN A 307 -22.18 2.80 33.34
C ASN A 307 -21.17 1.91 32.61
N ARG A 308 -21.43 1.62 31.32
CA ARG A 308 -20.36 1.29 30.38
C ARG A 308 -19.70 2.57 29.85
N ARG A 309 -18.55 2.92 30.41
CA ARG A 309 -17.50 3.68 29.70
C ARG A 309 -16.79 2.72 28.73
N PRO A 310 -16.42 3.13 27.50
CA PRO A 310 -15.65 2.27 26.62
C PRO A 310 -14.23 2.13 27.17
N ALA A 311 -13.84 0.91 27.52
CA ALA A 311 -12.46 0.56 27.82
C ALA A 311 -11.67 0.45 26.51
N SER A 312 -11.17 1.58 26.02
CA SER A 312 -10.25 1.67 24.88
C SER A 312 -8.93 2.32 25.30
N SER A 313 -8.16 1.67 26.18
CA SER A 313 -6.80 2.14 26.49
C SER A 313 -5.81 1.04 26.89
N ARG A 314 -6.17 -0.25 26.78
CA ARG A 314 -5.29 -1.33 27.25
C ARG A 314 -4.30 -1.89 26.21
N CYS A 315 -4.29 -1.37 24.98
CA CYS A 315 -3.41 -1.87 23.92
C CYS A 315 -2.28 -0.91 23.51
N GLU A 316 -2.10 0.21 24.20
CA GLU A 316 -1.05 1.20 23.84
C GLU A 316 0.25 1.00 24.64
N VAL A 317 0.21 0.23 25.74
CA VAL A 317 1.31 0.12 26.72
C VAL A 317 2.37 -0.95 26.34
N SER A 318 2.20 -1.72 25.26
CA SER A 318 3.11 -2.84 24.92
C SER A 318 4.19 -2.50 23.88
N LEU A 319 3.93 -1.56 22.95
CA LEU A 319 4.85 -1.29 21.84
C LEU A 319 6.05 -0.41 22.23
N THR A 320 5.93 0.40 23.29
CA THR A 320 7.02 1.27 23.76
C THR A 320 8.12 0.53 24.51
N LYS A 321 7.88 -0.72 24.95
CA LYS A 321 8.86 -1.59 25.62
C LYS A 321 9.54 -2.59 24.68
N ARG A 322 8.96 -2.91 23.51
CA ARG A 322 9.61 -3.82 22.56
C ARG A 322 10.70 -3.06 21.80
N ARG A 323 11.93 -3.53 21.98
CA ARG A 323 13.11 -3.05 21.26
C ARG A 323 13.02 -3.58 19.82
N MET A 324 12.31 -2.86 18.96
CA MET A 324 12.17 -3.24 17.56
C MET A 324 13.46 -2.98 16.78
N PRO A 325 13.72 -3.75 15.70
CA PRO A 325 14.86 -3.55 14.82
C PRO A 325 14.89 -2.12 14.27
N ARG A 326 16.09 -1.55 14.24
CA ARG A 326 16.35 -0.26 13.58
C ARG A 326 16.52 -0.39 12.07
N LEU A 327 16.50 -1.61 11.54
CA LEU A 327 16.73 -1.94 10.15
C LEU A 327 15.52 -2.69 9.63
N LEU A 328 15.06 -2.31 8.44
CA LEU A 328 13.95 -2.93 7.73
C LEU A 328 14.36 -3.20 6.28
N GLN A 329 14.23 -4.44 5.84
CA GLN A 329 14.37 -4.80 4.43
C GLN A 329 12.99 -4.73 3.76
N LEU A 330 12.75 -3.70 2.95
CA LEU A 330 11.41 -3.36 2.42
C LEU A 330 10.90 -4.35 1.37
N ASP A 331 11.81 -4.97 0.62
CA ASP A 331 11.49 -5.91 -0.44
C ASP A 331 11.62 -7.36 0.03
N ARG A 332 11.11 -7.64 1.24
CA ARG A 332 10.95 -8.98 1.82
C ARG A 332 9.60 -9.07 2.54
N PRO A 333 9.06 -10.27 2.77
CA PRO A 333 7.89 -10.43 3.63
C PRO A 333 8.18 -9.85 5.01
N LEU A 334 7.31 -8.95 5.47
CA LEU A 334 7.40 -8.30 6.76
C LEU A 334 6.27 -8.78 7.65
N ASP A 335 6.59 -9.04 8.91
CA ASP A 335 5.58 -9.32 9.92
C ASP A 335 4.74 -8.07 10.24
N ASP A 336 3.45 -8.27 10.51
CA ASP A 336 2.51 -7.19 10.80
C ASP A 336 2.95 -6.31 11.97
N GLU A 337 3.63 -6.88 12.98
CA GLU A 337 4.16 -6.10 14.10
C GLU A 337 5.25 -5.13 13.64
N PHE A 338 6.13 -5.55 12.72
CA PHE A 338 7.19 -4.68 12.18
C PHE A 338 6.60 -3.59 11.28
N VAL A 339 5.62 -3.94 10.45
CA VAL A 339 4.91 -2.98 9.61
C VAL A 339 4.23 -1.92 10.48
N GLN A 340 3.45 -2.32 11.49
CA GLN A 340 2.78 -1.39 12.40
C GLN A 340 3.76 -0.52 13.18
N TYR A 341 4.88 -1.10 13.63
CA TYR A 341 5.93 -0.36 14.32
C TYR A 341 6.56 0.69 13.40
N PHE A 342 6.96 0.32 12.19
CA PHE A 342 7.55 1.25 11.22
C PHE A 342 6.59 2.39 10.90
N ILE A 343 5.31 2.08 10.61
CA ILE A 343 4.30 3.10 10.35
C ILE A 343 4.25 4.10 11.50
N ARG A 344 4.16 3.65 12.77
CA ARG A 344 4.01 4.55 13.92
C ARG A 344 5.30 5.28 14.31
N TYR A 345 6.42 4.56 14.38
CA TYR A 345 7.65 5.01 15.03
C TYR A 345 8.90 4.99 14.14
N GLY A 346 8.75 4.67 12.85
CA GLY A 346 9.85 4.44 11.92
C GLY A 346 10.65 5.66 11.46
N GLY A 347 10.58 6.80 12.18
CA GLY A 347 11.30 8.02 11.79
C GLY A 347 12.81 7.86 11.77
N ASN A 348 13.34 6.91 12.55
CA ASN A 348 14.77 6.59 12.67
C ASN A 348 15.12 5.17 12.18
N THR A 349 14.22 4.54 11.42
CA THR A 349 14.44 3.20 10.86
C THR A 349 15.23 3.30 9.57
N GLN A 350 16.30 2.50 9.45
CA GLN A 350 17.06 2.31 8.23
C GLN A 350 16.30 1.40 7.29
N LEU A 351 16.21 1.79 6.02
CA LEU A 351 15.37 1.13 5.04
C LEU A 351 16.25 0.58 3.92
N PHE A 352 16.34 -0.73 3.81
CA PHE A 352 17.18 -1.40 2.82
C PHE A 352 16.33 -2.11 1.78
N LEU A 353 16.88 -2.24 0.57
CA LEU A 353 16.33 -3.05 -0.50
C LEU A 353 17.45 -3.85 -1.17
N GLU A 354 17.12 -4.87 -1.94
CA GLU A 354 18.10 -5.55 -2.79
C GLU A 354 18.66 -4.54 -3.79
N GLY A 355 19.99 -4.33 -3.77
CA GLY A 355 20.68 -3.34 -4.62
C GLY A 355 20.67 -1.90 -4.10
N VAL A 356 20.10 -1.64 -2.91
CA VAL A 356 20.03 -0.30 -2.30
C VAL A 356 20.39 -0.39 -0.82
N ASP A 357 21.32 0.46 -0.38
CA ASP A 357 21.66 0.61 1.03
C ASP A 357 20.53 1.33 1.79
N ASP A 358 20.85 2.15 2.79
CA ASP A 358 19.84 2.92 3.51
C ASP A 358 19.17 3.92 2.55
N LEU A 359 17.88 3.72 2.24
CA LEU A 359 17.09 4.52 1.30
C LEU A 359 17.10 6.02 1.64
N CYS A 360 17.17 6.34 2.93
CA CYS A 360 17.21 7.71 3.44
C CYS A 360 18.64 8.26 3.59
N SER A 361 19.65 7.55 3.07
CA SER A 361 21.02 8.07 2.94
C SER A 361 21.14 9.06 1.78
N GLU A 362 22.31 9.64 1.62
CA GLU A 362 22.61 10.55 0.52
C GLU A 362 22.53 9.86 -0.85
N GLU A 363 23.00 8.61 -0.96
CA GLU A 363 23.04 7.86 -2.21
C GLU A 363 21.78 7.00 -2.45
N GLY A 364 21.08 6.63 -1.38
CA GLY A 364 19.92 5.73 -1.42
C GLY A 364 18.87 6.09 -2.48
N PRO A 365 18.45 7.37 -2.62
CA PRO A 365 17.50 7.76 -3.64
C PRO A 365 18.00 7.55 -5.08
N ALA A 366 19.30 7.75 -5.35
CA ALA A 366 19.86 7.49 -6.68
C ALA A 366 19.99 5.98 -6.95
N GLN A 367 20.41 5.21 -5.94
CA GLN A 367 20.55 3.76 -6.00
C GLN A 367 19.20 3.08 -6.31
N ILE A 368 18.10 3.49 -5.66
CA ILE A 368 16.78 2.89 -5.93
C ILE A 368 16.30 3.13 -7.37
N LEU A 369 16.58 4.30 -7.95
CA LEU A 369 16.26 4.58 -9.35
C LEU A 369 17.06 3.69 -10.30
N GLN A 370 18.35 3.48 -10.03
CA GLN A 370 19.23 2.62 -10.84
C GLN A 370 18.80 1.15 -10.76
N GLU A 371 18.54 0.65 -9.56
CA GLU A 371 18.12 -0.73 -9.35
C GLU A 371 16.77 -1.02 -10.01
N THR A 372 15.82 -0.09 -9.92
CA THR A 372 14.50 -0.26 -10.55
C THR A 372 14.54 -0.08 -12.07
N SER A 373 15.43 0.78 -12.59
CA SER A 373 15.75 0.85 -14.02
C SER A 373 16.29 -0.49 -14.54
N ARG A 374 17.21 -1.13 -13.79
CA ARG A 374 17.73 -2.46 -14.11
C ARG A 374 16.62 -3.52 -14.16
N ILE A 375 15.72 -3.53 -13.16
CA ILE A 375 14.56 -4.45 -13.16
C ILE A 375 13.72 -4.26 -14.43
N LEU A 376 13.44 -3.01 -14.83
CA LEU A 376 12.64 -2.71 -16.01
C LEU A 376 13.29 -3.15 -17.33
N ILE A 377 14.62 -3.10 -17.41
CA ILE A 377 15.39 -3.53 -18.60
C ILE A 377 15.52 -5.05 -18.66
N GLU A 378 15.67 -5.71 -17.51
CA GLU A 378 15.79 -7.17 -17.41
C GLU A 378 14.45 -7.89 -17.66
N GLN A 379 13.32 -7.18 -17.56
CA GLN A 379 12.03 -7.73 -17.97
C GLN A 379 12.03 -8.08 -19.46
N PRO A 380 11.43 -9.22 -19.84
CA PRO A 380 11.17 -9.58 -21.22
C PRO A 380 10.56 -8.41 -22.01
N MET A 381 11.08 -8.16 -23.21
CA MET A 381 10.73 -7.01 -24.07
C MET A 381 9.29 -7.01 -24.63
N PHE A 382 8.33 -7.68 -23.98
CA PHE A 382 6.93 -7.70 -24.42
C PHE A 382 6.30 -6.30 -24.36
N TRP A 383 6.72 -5.48 -23.39
CA TRP A 383 6.16 -4.15 -23.16
C TRP A 383 7.21 -3.08 -23.46
N THR A 384 7.07 -2.42 -24.61
CA THR A 384 7.97 -1.33 -25.02
C THR A 384 7.98 -0.14 -24.04
N ILE A 385 6.94 -0.02 -23.21
CA ILE A 385 6.85 0.99 -22.15
C ILE A 385 7.90 0.80 -21.05
N SER A 386 8.42 -0.42 -20.83
CA SER A 386 9.44 -0.68 -19.80
C SER A 386 10.73 0.09 -20.07
N ALA A 387 11.19 0.10 -21.33
CA ALA A 387 12.38 0.83 -21.73
C ALA A 387 12.21 2.35 -21.57
N GLY A 388 11.01 2.87 -21.84
CA GLY A 388 10.70 4.29 -21.63
C GLY A 388 10.75 4.67 -20.14
N TYR A 389 10.18 3.83 -19.27
CA TYR A 389 10.26 4.05 -17.83
C TYR A 389 11.69 3.96 -17.31
N ALA A 390 12.47 2.96 -17.74
CA ALA A 390 13.88 2.81 -17.37
C ALA A 390 14.70 4.06 -17.75
N ALA A 391 14.57 4.50 -19.01
CA ALA A 391 15.27 5.70 -19.49
C ALA A 391 14.90 6.95 -18.67
N GLN A 392 13.64 7.09 -18.25
CA GLN A 392 13.22 8.19 -17.40
C GLN A 392 13.87 8.12 -16.01
N LEU A 393 13.93 6.92 -15.39
CA LEU A 393 14.58 6.73 -14.08
C LEU A 393 16.09 6.99 -14.15
N ASP A 394 16.76 6.61 -15.23
CA ASP A 394 18.20 6.86 -15.42
C ASP A 394 18.51 8.36 -15.46
N VAL A 395 17.70 9.15 -16.18
CA VAL A 395 17.86 10.62 -16.23
C VAL A 395 17.65 11.24 -14.85
N ILE A 396 16.62 10.81 -14.12
CA ILE A 396 16.35 11.33 -12.76
C ILE A 396 17.50 10.94 -11.81
N SER A 397 18.05 9.73 -11.92
CA SER A 397 19.17 9.27 -11.11
C SER A 397 20.40 10.15 -11.32
N ALA A 398 20.78 10.42 -12.57
CA ALA A 398 21.90 11.29 -12.92
C ALA A 398 21.75 12.71 -12.34
N ASN A 399 20.53 13.25 -12.33
CA ASN A 399 20.25 14.58 -11.77
C ASN A 399 20.17 14.57 -10.24
N THR A 400 19.80 13.44 -9.63
CA THR A 400 19.79 13.26 -8.17
C THR A 400 21.21 13.26 -7.60
N THR A 401 22.20 12.77 -8.36
CA THR A 401 23.61 12.77 -7.95
C THR A 401 24.32 14.12 -8.12
N CYS A 402 23.79 15.04 -8.93
CA CYS A 402 24.44 16.33 -9.21
C CYS A 402 24.13 17.42 -8.17
N THR A 403 23.02 17.33 -7.45
CA THR A 403 22.60 18.35 -6.47
C THR A 403 23.40 18.33 -5.17
N THR A 404 24.25 17.33 -4.93
CA THR A 404 25.11 17.23 -3.74
C THR A 404 26.41 18.04 -3.86
N THR A 405 26.75 18.57 -5.04
CA THR A 405 28.01 19.31 -5.26
C THR A 405 27.93 20.83 -5.24
N GLU A 406 26.74 21.46 -5.16
CA GLU A 406 26.61 22.92 -5.30
C GLU A 406 26.04 23.71 -4.09
N GLU A 407 25.74 23.07 -2.95
CA GLU A 407 25.31 23.80 -1.73
C GLU A 407 26.20 23.53 -0.51
N LEU A 408 27.47 23.97 -0.58
CA LEU A 408 28.36 24.16 0.58
C LEU A 408 28.93 25.58 0.63
#